data_AF-A0A662UFM6-F1
#
_entry.id   AF-A0A662UFM6-F1
#
_cell.length_a   1.000
_cell.length_b   1.000
_cell.length_c   1.000
_cell.angle_alpha   90.00
_cell.angle_beta   90.00
_cell.angle_gamma   90.00
#
_symmetry.space_group_name_H-M   'P 1'
#
loop_
_entity.id
_entity.type
_entity.pdbx_description
1 polymer ?
#
loop_
_entity_poly.entity_id
_entity_poly.type
_entity_poly.pdbx_seq_one_letter_code
_entity_poly.pdbx_strand_id
1 'polypeptide(L)'
;MVFTEKVSIIIALSLLLVIAVLSTLFYMTYLENLKLKKQVEMLMEKSRELESLKIKYEVCLTNATNLRNEYESLLEKLKEYETTFLQFKTISTVAFQQKLEELASKINERVYGGKNLIRPDDVEATVMSVVGHKFNEETLGSDLYSIFWFIVRNIKYSKDSVYPFIKMFNVSITDASYNITIEVEWVTNVYQTPIETLKRKEGDCEDMAYLAASILQNYFEDRKDYEVYVLQVLWGEEGHAAAVVRHINGTIAIIDPAGKYFTGRVTEVMFKPAKDEILRWFGYWGINETNFKRARFTSILGEAYAESIEAVIGFLD
;
A
#
# COMPACT_ATOMS: atom_id res chain seq x y z
N MET A 1 -53.85 26.68 132.27
CA MET A 1 -53.08 27.52 131.33
C MET A 1 -51.72 26.89 130.95
N VAL A 2 -51.61 25.55 130.88
CA VAL A 2 -50.33 24.82 130.58
C VAL A 2 -50.46 23.92 129.33
N PHE A 3 -51.68 23.73 128.81
CA PHE A 3 -51.95 22.86 127.66
C PHE A 3 -51.79 23.57 126.30
N THR A 4 -51.98 24.90 126.26
CA THR A 4 -51.88 25.74 125.04
C THR A 4 -50.44 26.05 124.61
N GLU A 5 -49.49 26.11 125.55
CA GLU A 5 -48.05 26.28 125.26
C GLU A 5 -47.43 25.05 124.59
N LYS A 6 -47.77 23.84 125.07
CA LYS A 6 -47.23 22.58 124.50
C LYS A 6 -47.71 22.33 123.08
N VAL A 7 -48.97 22.65 122.75
CA VAL A 7 -49.50 22.54 121.39
C VAL A 7 -48.82 23.52 120.43
N SER A 8 -48.57 24.76 120.89
CA SER A 8 -47.88 25.78 120.08
C SER A 8 -46.41 25.41 119.78
N ILE A 9 -45.71 24.80 120.75
CA ILE A 9 -44.35 24.30 120.57
C ILE A 9 -44.30 23.12 119.59
N ILE A 10 -45.26 22.19 119.66
CA ILE A 10 -45.36 21.05 118.72
C ILE A 10 -45.64 21.54 117.30
N ILE A 11 -46.52 22.53 117.13
CA ILE A 11 -46.80 23.15 115.83
C ILE A 11 -45.57 23.89 115.29
N ALA A 12 -44.84 24.64 116.13
CA ALA A 12 -43.63 25.35 115.70
C ALA A 12 -42.50 24.38 115.31
N LEU A 13 -42.31 23.28 116.06
CA LEU A 13 -41.35 22.23 115.74
C LEU A 13 -41.73 21.45 114.47
N SER A 14 -43.02 21.17 114.25
CA SER A 14 -43.48 20.54 113.01
C SER A 14 -43.32 21.48 111.80
N LEU A 15 -43.55 22.79 111.98
CA LEU A 15 -43.31 23.80 110.95
C LEU A 15 -41.82 23.89 110.60
N LEU A 16 -40.93 23.92 111.60
CA LEU A 16 -39.47 23.91 111.42
C LEU A 16 -39.00 22.64 110.70
N LEU A 17 -39.57 21.48 111.03
CA LEU A 17 -39.28 20.22 110.36
C LEU A 17 -39.73 20.29 108.89
N VAL A 18 -40.93 20.79 108.62
CA VAL A 18 -41.45 20.97 107.25
C VAL A 18 -40.57 21.94 106.47
N ILE A 19 -40.13 23.05 107.06
CA ILE A 19 -39.22 24.01 106.43
C ILE A 19 -37.86 23.37 106.14
N ALA A 20 -37.31 22.59 107.07
CA ALA A 20 -36.03 21.90 106.87
C ALA A 20 -36.11 20.85 105.76
N VAL A 21 -37.19 20.06 105.72
CA VAL A 21 -37.48 19.08 104.66
C VAL A 21 -37.70 19.76 103.32
N LEU A 22 -38.42 20.88 103.27
CA LEU A 22 -38.61 21.66 102.05
C LEU A 22 -37.31 22.29 101.56
N SER A 23 -36.44 22.76 102.47
CA SER A 23 -35.13 23.32 102.14
C SER A 23 -34.16 22.27 101.60
N THR A 24 -34.14 21.06 102.19
CA THR A 24 -33.33 19.95 101.68
C THR A 24 -33.86 19.45 100.33
N LEU A 25 -35.18 19.32 100.15
CA LEU A 25 -35.79 19.03 98.85
C LEU A 25 -35.42 20.08 97.81
N PHE A 26 -35.57 21.36 98.15
CA PHE A 26 -35.19 22.47 97.26
C PHE A 26 -33.70 22.42 96.87
N TYR A 27 -32.82 22.17 97.83
CA TYR A 27 -31.38 22.04 97.58
C TYR A 27 -31.05 20.83 96.70
N MET A 28 -31.68 19.67 96.94
CA MET A 28 -31.53 18.48 96.09
C MET A 28 -32.01 18.76 94.66
N THR A 29 -33.18 19.38 94.51
CA THR A 29 -33.73 19.79 93.20
C THR A 29 -32.83 20.81 92.49
N TYR A 30 -32.21 21.72 93.24
CA TYR A 30 -31.26 22.69 92.68
C TYR A 30 -29.98 22.01 92.17
N LEU A 31 -29.40 21.09 92.94
CA LEU A 31 -28.23 20.31 92.52
C LEU A 31 -28.53 19.43 91.30
N GLU A 32 -29.71 18.81 91.26
CA GLU A 32 -30.15 18.00 90.13
C GLU A 32 -30.35 18.87 88.87
N ASN A 33 -30.95 20.05 89.00
CA ASN A 33 -31.03 21.03 87.91
C ASN A 33 -29.67 21.46 87.38
N LEU A 34 -28.69 21.69 88.26
CA LEU A 34 -27.31 22.01 87.87
C LEU A 34 -26.66 20.86 87.08
N LYS A 35 -26.87 19.61 87.50
CA LYS A 35 -26.36 18.42 86.81
C LYS A 35 -27.02 18.26 85.44
N LEU A 36 -28.34 18.41 85.38
CA LEU A 36 -29.10 18.36 84.13
C LEU A 36 -28.65 19.45 83.16
N LYS A 37 -28.46 20.69 83.63
CA LYS A 37 -27.96 21.79 82.80
C LYS A 37 -26.61 21.45 82.14
N LYS A 38 -25.65 20.91 82.90
CA LYS A 38 -24.35 20.46 82.35
C LYS A 38 -24.50 19.33 81.32
N GLN A 39 -25.41 18.39 81.56
CA GLN A 39 -25.68 17.31 80.61
C GLN A 39 -26.30 17.84 79.31
N VAL A 40 -27.22 18.81 79.41
CA VAL A 40 -27.82 19.46 78.24
C VAL A 40 -26.77 20.26 77.46
N GLU A 41 -25.88 20.99 78.13
CA GLU A 41 -24.77 21.71 77.47
C GLU A 41 -23.83 20.75 76.72
N MET A 42 -23.48 19.62 77.35
CA MET A 42 -22.64 18.59 76.71
C MET A 42 -23.33 17.93 75.51
N LEU A 43 -24.64 17.67 75.61
CA LEU A 43 -25.44 17.13 74.50
C LEU A 43 -25.55 18.13 73.36
N MET A 44 -25.71 19.42 73.66
CA MET A 44 -25.71 20.48 72.64
C MET A 44 -24.37 20.55 71.91
N GLU A 45 -23.25 20.43 72.62
CA GLU A 45 -21.92 20.46 71.98
C GLU A 45 -21.69 19.22 71.10
N LYS A 46 -22.02 18.02 71.60
CA LYS A 46 -21.99 16.80 70.78
C LYS A 46 -22.90 16.89 69.55
N SER A 47 -24.07 17.51 69.69
CA SER A 47 -24.98 17.75 68.56
C SER A 47 -24.35 18.67 67.51
N ARG A 48 -23.58 19.69 67.91
CA ARG A 48 -22.86 20.56 66.98
C ARG A 48 -21.71 19.84 66.28
N GLU A 49 -20.93 19.04 67.02
CA GLU A 49 -19.86 18.23 66.45
C GLU A 49 -20.40 17.22 65.42
N LEU A 50 -21.52 16.57 65.72
CA LEU A 50 -22.18 15.63 64.82
C LEU A 50 -22.67 16.32 63.54
N GLU A 51 -23.24 17.52 63.64
CA GLU A 51 -23.66 18.30 62.47
C GLU A 51 -22.46 18.72 61.61
N SER A 52 -21.36 19.17 62.23
CA SER A 52 -20.11 19.49 61.53
C SER A 52 -19.52 18.27 60.81
N LEU A 53 -19.53 17.09 61.45
CA LEU A 53 -19.05 15.86 60.86
C LEU A 53 -19.93 15.41 59.70
N LYS A 54 -21.25 15.56 59.81
CA LYS A 54 -22.21 15.27 58.74
C LYS A 54 -21.94 16.13 57.50
N ILE A 55 -21.73 17.43 57.67
CA ILE A 55 -21.36 18.34 56.58
C ILE A 55 -20.06 17.89 55.91
N LYS A 56 -19.02 17.55 56.70
CA LYS A 56 -17.75 17.05 56.15
C LYS A 56 -17.92 15.73 55.39
N TYR A 57 -18.77 14.83 55.89
CA TYR A 57 -19.08 13.57 55.23
C TYR A 57 -19.79 13.81 53.89
N GLU A 58 -20.79 14.70 53.83
CA GLU A 58 -21.49 15.04 52.59
C GLU A 58 -20.56 15.66 51.53
N VAL A 59 -19.64 16.54 51.96
CA VAL A 59 -18.60 17.10 51.07
C VAL A 59 -17.68 16.00 50.56
N CYS A 60 -17.21 15.11 51.43
CA CYS A 60 -16.35 13.99 51.05
C CYS A 60 -17.04 13.04 50.06
N LEU A 61 -18.32 12.70 50.31
CA LEU A 61 -19.13 11.87 49.43
C LEU A 61 -19.32 12.53 48.05
N THR A 62 -19.56 13.83 48.02
CA THR A 62 -19.69 14.61 46.78
C THR A 62 -18.38 14.58 45.99
N ASN A 63 -17.25 14.84 46.65
CA ASN A 63 -15.93 14.81 46.02
C ASN A 63 -15.57 13.41 45.48
N ALA A 64 -15.85 12.35 46.24
CA ALA A 64 -15.65 10.97 45.81
C ALA A 64 -16.51 10.62 44.58
N THR A 65 -17.75 11.11 44.55
CA THR A 65 -18.65 10.94 43.40
C THR A 65 -18.12 11.68 42.17
N ASN A 66 -17.66 12.92 42.31
CA ASN A 66 -17.07 13.69 41.22
C ASN A 66 -15.81 13.02 40.66
N LEU A 67 -14.90 12.59 41.53
CA LEU A 67 -13.67 11.91 41.12
C LEU A 67 -13.96 10.60 40.38
N ARG A 68 -14.98 9.85 40.82
CA ARG A 68 -15.44 8.65 40.11
C ARG A 68 -15.94 8.99 38.70
N ASN A 69 -16.74 10.03 38.56
CA ASN A 69 -17.25 10.45 37.26
C ASN A 69 -16.11 10.92 36.33
N GLU A 70 -15.13 11.66 36.87
CA GLU A 70 -13.92 12.05 36.12
C GLU A 70 -13.11 10.83 35.66
N TYR A 71 -12.93 9.84 36.54
CA TYR A 71 -12.26 8.58 36.21
C TYR A 71 -12.99 7.79 35.13
N GLU A 72 -14.31 7.64 35.23
CA GLU A 72 -15.14 6.96 34.24
C GLU A 72 -15.05 7.69 32.87
N SER A 73 -15.10 9.02 32.86
CA SER A 73 -14.92 9.82 31.64
C SER A 73 -13.52 9.68 31.03
N LEU A 74 -12.46 9.65 31.85
CA LEU A 74 -11.09 9.45 31.38
C LEU A 74 -10.92 8.06 30.76
N LEU A 75 -11.54 7.04 31.37
CA LEU A 75 -11.51 5.66 30.89
C LEU A 75 -12.20 5.52 29.52
N GLU A 76 -13.32 6.23 29.30
CA GLU A 76 -13.98 6.28 28.00
C GLU A 76 -13.09 6.92 26.93
N LYS A 77 -12.47 8.07 27.24
CA LYS A 77 -11.53 8.73 26.31
C LYS A 77 -10.34 7.85 25.96
N LEU A 78 -9.82 7.10 26.92
CA LEU A 78 -8.70 6.18 26.68
C LEU A 78 -9.09 5.08 25.69
N LYS A 79 -10.29 4.49 25.83
CA LYS A 79 -10.83 3.50 24.87
C LYS A 79 -11.03 4.09 23.47
N GLU A 80 -11.50 5.34 23.39
CA GLU A 80 -11.66 6.05 22.12
C GLU A 80 -10.31 6.27 21.43
N TYR A 81 -9.29 6.70 22.18
CA TYR A 81 -7.93 6.86 21.65
C TYR A 81 -7.31 5.54 21.21
N GLU A 82 -7.47 4.45 21.97
CA GLU A 82 -7.00 3.11 21.57
C GLU A 82 -7.64 2.68 20.25
N THR A 83 -8.95 2.91 20.11
CA THR A 83 -9.70 2.58 18.87
C THR A 83 -9.20 3.41 17.69
N THR A 84 -9.04 4.72 17.88
CA THR A 84 -8.57 5.65 16.84
C THR A 84 -7.14 5.32 16.42
N PHE A 85 -6.27 5.03 17.39
CA PHE A 85 -4.89 4.63 17.13
C PHE A 85 -4.82 3.34 16.31
N LEU A 86 -5.65 2.34 16.65
CA LEU A 86 -5.71 1.08 15.89
C LEU A 86 -6.19 1.30 14.46
N GLN A 87 -7.23 2.14 14.26
CA GLN A 87 -7.71 2.50 12.93
C GLN A 87 -6.64 3.19 12.10
N PHE A 88 -5.94 4.17 12.68
CA PHE A 88 -4.84 4.87 12.01
C PHE A 88 -3.74 3.89 11.61
N LYS A 89 -3.34 3.00 12.51
CA LYS A 89 -2.33 1.96 12.27
C LYS A 89 -2.73 1.06 11.10
N THR A 90 -3.99 0.63 11.02
CA THR A 90 -4.49 -0.19 9.91
C THR A 90 -4.48 0.59 8.59
N ILE A 91 -5.04 1.80 8.56
CA ILE A 91 -5.12 2.60 7.34
C ILE A 91 -3.72 2.94 6.81
N SER A 92 -2.80 3.32 7.69
CA SER A 92 -1.43 3.66 7.30
C SER A 92 -0.66 2.46 6.78
N THR A 93 -0.83 1.27 7.39
CA THR A 93 -0.25 0.02 6.90
C THR A 93 -0.73 -0.30 5.49
N VAL A 94 -2.05 -0.26 5.26
CA VAL A 94 -2.65 -0.56 3.96
C VAL A 94 -2.21 0.44 2.90
N ALA A 95 -2.23 1.74 3.21
CA ALA A 95 -1.81 2.78 2.26
C ALA A 95 -0.33 2.64 1.88
N PHE A 96 0.53 2.32 2.85
CA PHE A 96 1.95 2.10 2.61
C PHE A 96 2.20 0.83 1.79
N GLN A 97 1.50 -0.26 2.10
CA GLN A 97 1.57 -1.50 1.34
C GLN A 97 1.16 -1.29 -0.12
N GLN A 98 0.06 -0.60 -0.39
CA GLN A 98 -0.38 -0.28 -1.75
C GLN A 98 0.66 0.54 -2.52
N LYS A 99 1.35 1.47 -1.86
CA LYS A 99 2.42 2.25 -2.50
C LYS A 99 3.66 1.42 -2.81
N LEU A 100 4.01 0.46 -1.95
CA LEU A 100 5.07 -0.50 -2.24
C LEU A 100 4.67 -1.46 -3.37
N GLU A 101 3.42 -1.91 -3.42
CA GLU A 101 2.88 -2.71 -4.55
C GLU A 101 3.00 -1.95 -5.87
N GLU A 102 2.59 -0.68 -5.90
CA GLU A 102 2.72 0.19 -7.08
C GLU A 102 4.17 0.33 -7.54
N LEU A 103 5.09 0.56 -6.59
CA LEU A 103 6.51 0.68 -6.87
C LEU A 103 7.11 -0.63 -7.38
N ALA A 104 6.80 -1.76 -6.73
CA ALA A 104 7.26 -3.08 -7.12
C ALA A 104 6.73 -3.47 -8.50
N SER A 105 5.47 -3.16 -8.81
CA SER A 105 4.90 -3.37 -10.14
C SER A 105 5.68 -2.58 -11.21
N LYS A 106 5.97 -1.30 -10.97
CA LYS A 106 6.76 -0.46 -11.89
C LYS A 106 8.21 -0.91 -12.06
N ILE A 107 8.81 -1.45 -11.00
CA ILE A 107 10.16 -2.00 -11.06
C ILE A 107 10.15 -3.30 -11.87
N ASN A 108 9.22 -4.20 -11.55
CA ASN A 108 9.13 -5.54 -12.10
C ASN A 108 8.57 -5.60 -13.53
N GLU A 109 7.89 -4.55 -14.02
CA GLU A 109 7.43 -4.44 -15.41
C GLU A 109 8.57 -4.71 -16.41
N ARG A 110 9.80 -4.33 -16.05
CA ARG A 110 11.00 -4.51 -16.88
C ARG A 110 11.54 -5.93 -16.89
N VAL A 111 11.01 -6.88 -16.11
CA VAL A 111 11.64 -8.21 -15.96
C VAL A 111 11.09 -9.26 -16.93
N TYR A 112 9.80 -9.16 -17.29
CA TYR A 112 9.13 -10.24 -18.03
C TYR A 112 8.85 -9.93 -19.51
N GLY A 113 9.19 -8.72 -19.96
CA GLY A 113 8.77 -8.23 -21.26
C GLY A 113 7.24 -8.22 -21.39
N GLY A 114 6.74 -8.07 -22.62
CA GLY A 114 5.34 -8.27 -22.94
C GLY A 114 4.71 -7.07 -23.65
N LYS A 115 3.43 -7.20 -23.97
CA LYS A 115 2.73 -6.26 -24.86
C LYS A 115 2.80 -4.79 -24.44
N ASN A 116 2.90 -4.51 -23.13
CA ASN A 116 2.96 -3.15 -22.59
C ASN A 116 4.24 -2.39 -22.98
N LEU A 117 5.25 -3.08 -23.52
CA LEU A 117 6.48 -2.49 -24.05
C LEU A 117 6.39 -2.14 -25.54
N ILE A 118 5.35 -2.59 -26.24
CA ILE A 118 5.05 -2.13 -27.59
C ILE A 118 4.21 -0.86 -27.46
N ARG A 119 4.88 0.30 -27.54
CA ARG A 119 4.31 1.63 -27.25
C ARG A 119 4.38 2.51 -28.51
N PRO A 120 3.45 2.33 -29.46
CA PRO A 120 3.49 3.05 -30.73
C PRO A 120 3.39 4.58 -30.54
N ASP A 121 2.62 5.05 -29.56
CA ASP A 121 2.44 6.50 -29.32
C ASP A 121 3.74 7.18 -28.87
N ASP A 122 4.59 6.47 -28.12
CA ASP A 122 5.87 6.99 -27.60
C ASP A 122 6.89 7.27 -28.71
N VAL A 123 6.68 6.74 -29.92
CA VAL A 123 7.65 6.79 -31.03
C VAL A 123 7.14 7.52 -32.28
N GLU A 124 5.99 8.19 -32.21
CA GLU A 124 5.43 8.92 -33.35
C GLU A 124 6.39 9.96 -33.94
N ALA A 125 7.03 10.77 -33.09
CA ALA A 125 8.01 11.75 -33.53
C ALA A 125 9.21 11.10 -34.23
N THR A 126 9.61 9.91 -33.77
CA THR A 126 10.67 9.12 -34.41
C THR A 126 10.24 8.68 -35.80
N VAL A 127 9.03 8.13 -35.96
CA VAL A 127 8.49 7.71 -37.26
C VAL A 127 8.47 8.88 -38.23
N MET A 128 7.90 10.02 -37.83
CA MET A 128 7.86 11.22 -38.66
C MET A 128 9.25 11.76 -39.01
N SER A 129 10.23 11.62 -38.12
CA SER A 129 11.61 12.06 -38.41
C SER A 129 12.36 11.13 -39.37
N VAL A 130 12.06 9.83 -39.38
CA VAL A 130 12.78 8.81 -40.15
C VAL A 130 12.18 8.64 -41.54
N VAL A 131 10.86 8.53 -41.62
CA VAL A 131 10.15 8.26 -42.89
C VAL A 131 9.29 9.43 -43.36
N GLY A 132 8.95 10.39 -42.49
CA GLY A 132 8.18 11.59 -42.88
C GLY A 132 6.67 11.39 -43.01
N HIS A 133 6.18 10.15 -42.91
CA HIS A 133 4.76 9.82 -43.01
C HIS A 133 4.43 8.48 -42.31
N LYS A 134 3.14 8.14 -42.27
CA LYS A 134 2.63 6.81 -41.86
C LYS A 134 2.65 5.84 -43.06
N PHE A 135 1.93 4.73 -43.00
CA PHE A 135 1.88 3.75 -44.08
C PHE A 135 1.74 4.37 -45.49
N ASN A 136 2.64 3.99 -46.39
CA ASN A 136 2.54 4.21 -47.83
C ASN A 136 2.99 2.94 -48.57
N GLU A 137 2.15 2.44 -49.46
CA GLU A 137 2.41 1.19 -50.19
C GLU A 137 3.55 1.34 -51.21
N GLU A 138 3.67 2.50 -51.86
CA GLU A 138 4.70 2.75 -52.88
C GLU A 138 6.12 2.79 -52.30
N THR A 139 6.25 3.18 -51.03
CA THR A 139 7.54 3.36 -50.34
C THR A 139 7.74 2.33 -49.24
N LEU A 140 6.81 1.38 -49.05
CA LEU A 140 6.81 0.42 -47.95
C LEU A 140 8.18 -0.24 -47.73
N GLY A 141 8.78 -0.79 -48.79
CA GLY A 141 10.06 -1.46 -48.68
C GLY A 141 11.22 -0.54 -48.26
N SER A 142 11.27 0.68 -48.81
CA SER A 142 12.29 1.68 -48.46
C SER A 142 12.08 2.30 -47.07
N ASP A 143 10.84 2.42 -46.62
CA ASP A 143 10.49 2.98 -45.32
C ASP A 143 10.88 2.02 -44.19
N LEU A 144 10.52 0.74 -44.34
CA LEU A 144 10.93 -0.31 -43.42
C LEU A 144 12.46 -0.46 -43.37
N TYR A 145 13.15 -0.32 -44.51
CA TYR A 145 14.61 -0.30 -44.57
C TYR A 145 15.20 0.91 -43.82
N SER A 146 14.59 2.09 -43.96
CA SER A 146 15.00 3.31 -43.27
C SER A 146 14.82 3.18 -41.75
N ILE A 147 13.71 2.59 -41.30
CA ILE A 147 13.46 2.26 -39.89
C ILE A 147 14.55 1.31 -39.36
N PHE A 148 14.83 0.21 -40.07
CA PHE A 148 15.88 -0.74 -39.71
C PHE A 148 17.24 -0.04 -39.53
N TRP A 149 17.68 0.75 -40.52
CA TRP A 149 18.98 1.41 -40.44
C TRP A 149 19.03 2.56 -39.46
N PHE A 150 17.92 3.25 -39.22
CA PHE A 150 17.83 4.22 -38.15
C PHE A 150 18.19 3.56 -36.81
N ILE A 151 17.56 2.43 -36.48
CA ILE A 151 17.83 1.72 -35.22
C ILE A 151 19.29 1.23 -35.19
N VAL A 152 19.76 0.55 -36.23
CA VAL A 152 21.15 0.03 -36.31
C VAL A 152 22.21 1.13 -36.13
N ARG A 153 21.96 2.35 -36.63
CA ARG A 153 22.93 3.46 -36.56
C ARG A 153 22.84 4.26 -35.27
N ASN A 154 21.67 4.32 -34.63
CA ASN A 154 21.44 5.19 -33.49
C ASN A 154 21.43 4.45 -32.15
N ILE A 155 21.24 3.13 -32.14
CA ILE A 155 21.20 2.31 -30.93
C ILE A 155 22.43 1.42 -30.91
N LYS A 156 23.29 1.62 -29.91
CA LYS A 156 24.47 0.79 -29.67
C LYS A 156 24.06 -0.50 -28.95
N TYR A 157 24.46 -1.65 -29.48
CA TYR A 157 24.26 -2.91 -28.77
C TYR A 157 24.99 -2.91 -27.41
N SER A 158 24.25 -3.11 -26.33
CA SER A 158 24.79 -3.21 -24.96
C SER A 158 23.99 -4.21 -24.16
N LYS A 159 24.68 -5.13 -23.48
CA LYS A 159 24.03 -6.03 -22.53
C LYS A 159 23.47 -5.24 -21.35
N ASP A 160 22.44 -5.79 -20.75
CA ASP A 160 21.83 -5.25 -19.56
C ASP A 160 22.78 -5.19 -18.36
N SER A 161 22.47 -4.21 -17.51
CA SER A 161 23.04 -4.11 -16.18
C SER A 161 22.21 -4.91 -15.19
N VAL A 162 22.84 -5.31 -14.09
CA VAL A 162 22.15 -5.96 -12.98
C VAL A 162 21.00 -5.07 -12.49
N TYR A 163 19.80 -5.64 -12.39
CA TYR A 163 18.57 -4.92 -12.09
C TYR A 163 17.78 -5.60 -10.96
N PRO A 164 17.13 -4.85 -10.05
CA PRO A 164 16.39 -5.43 -8.95
C PRO A 164 15.01 -5.94 -9.40
N PHE A 165 14.69 -7.18 -9.03
CA PHE A 165 13.36 -7.76 -9.07
C PHE A 165 12.83 -7.93 -7.65
N ILE A 166 11.72 -7.26 -7.33
CA ILE A 166 11.11 -7.35 -6.00
C ILE A 166 10.24 -8.60 -5.95
N LYS A 167 10.72 -9.65 -5.26
CA LYS A 167 10.03 -10.94 -5.09
C LYS A 167 8.87 -10.84 -4.12
N MET A 168 9.16 -10.28 -2.95
CA MET A 168 8.18 -10.09 -1.89
C MET A 168 8.56 -8.89 -1.04
N PHE A 169 7.56 -8.33 -0.38
CA PHE A 169 7.76 -7.40 0.71
C PHE A 169 6.71 -7.66 1.79
N ASN A 170 7.04 -7.33 3.03
CA ASN A 170 6.11 -7.36 4.14
C ASN A 170 6.17 -6.01 4.86
N VAL A 171 5.00 -5.50 5.20
CA VAL A 171 4.86 -4.29 6.03
C VAL A 171 4.13 -4.70 7.29
N SER A 172 4.78 -4.52 8.42
CA SER A 172 4.15 -4.66 9.73
C SER A 172 4.45 -3.44 10.59
N ILE A 173 3.58 -3.16 11.55
CA ILE A 173 3.79 -2.09 12.52
C ILE A 173 3.81 -2.71 13.90
N THR A 174 4.95 -2.56 14.59
CA THR A 174 5.10 -2.93 16.01
C THR A 174 5.21 -1.64 16.79
N ASP A 175 4.32 -1.46 17.77
CA ASP A 175 4.15 -0.22 18.52
C ASP A 175 3.96 1.00 17.59
N ALA A 176 4.99 1.82 17.43
CA ALA A 176 5.03 3.03 16.60
C ALA A 176 6.03 2.94 15.44
N SER A 177 6.62 1.77 15.18
CA SER A 177 7.66 1.58 14.16
C SER A 177 7.18 0.70 13.01
N TYR A 178 7.47 1.14 11.78
CA TYR A 178 7.29 0.32 10.59
C TYR A 178 8.45 -0.66 10.45
N ASN A 179 8.12 -1.94 10.38
CA ASN A 179 9.04 -3.01 10.03
C ASN A 179 8.75 -3.40 8.59
N ILE A 180 9.67 -3.05 7.71
CA ILE A 180 9.56 -3.31 6.28
C ILE A 180 10.66 -4.32 5.91
N THR A 181 10.25 -5.46 5.38
CA THR A 181 11.18 -6.41 4.77
C THR A 181 10.93 -6.43 3.28
N ILE A 182 12.00 -6.44 2.48
CA ILE A 182 11.94 -6.51 1.02
C ILE A 182 12.93 -7.60 0.60
N GLU A 183 12.44 -8.59 -0.12
CA GLU A 183 13.26 -9.59 -0.79
C GLU A 183 13.49 -9.15 -2.23
N VAL A 184 14.76 -8.95 -2.58
CA VAL A 184 15.19 -8.54 -3.92
C VAL A 184 16.02 -9.66 -4.53
N GLU A 185 15.63 -10.08 -5.73
CA GLU A 185 16.48 -10.87 -6.61
C GLU A 185 17.14 -9.96 -7.64
N TRP A 186 18.40 -10.20 -7.93
CA TRP A 186 19.14 -9.42 -8.92
C TRP A 186 19.14 -10.18 -10.25
N VAL A 187 18.47 -9.62 -11.25
CA VAL A 187 18.35 -10.21 -12.59
C VAL A 187 19.28 -9.49 -13.57
N THR A 188 19.59 -10.15 -14.68
CA THR A 188 20.52 -9.65 -15.70
C THR A 188 19.92 -9.49 -17.09
N ASN A 189 18.63 -9.79 -17.24
CA ASN A 189 17.86 -9.54 -18.47
C ASN A 189 16.69 -8.64 -18.08
N VAL A 190 16.65 -7.45 -18.64
CA VAL A 190 15.64 -6.43 -18.37
C VAL A 190 15.31 -5.65 -19.62
N TYR A 191 14.02 -5.46 -19.82
CA TYR A 191 13.50 -4.78 -20.97
C TYR A 191 13.45 -3.28 -20.72
N GLN A 192 13.94 -2.53 -21.69
CA GLN A 192 13.73 -1.10 -21.80
C GLN A 192 12.45 -0.82 -22.60
N THR A 193 11.78 0.26 -22.22
CA THR A 193 10.73 0.84 -23.07
C THR A 193 11.36 1.46 -24.33
N PRO A 194 10.62 1.57 -25.45
CA PRO A 194 11.12 2.19 -26.68
C PRO A 194 11.71 3.60 -26.46
N ILE A 195 11.07 4.40 -25.60
CA ILE A 195 11.53 5.74 -25.26
C ILE A 195 12.81 5.74 -24.41
N GLU A 196 12.99 4.75 -23.52
CA GLU A 196 14.24 4.56 -22.77
C GLU A 196 15.38 4.17 -23.72
N THR A 197 15.15 3.20 -24.62
CA THR A 197 16.13 2.79 -25.65
C THR A 197 16.57 3.98 -26.52
N LEU A 198 15.62 4.79 -27.00
CA LEU A 198 15.90 6.00 -27.79
C LEU A 198 16.70 7.05 -27.00
N LYS A 199 16.35 7.28 -25.73
CA LYS A 199 17.04 8.26 -24.87
C LYS A 199 18.45 7.83 -24.53
N ARG A 200 18.65 6.55 -24.20
CA ARG A 200 19.95 6.00 -23.81
C ARG A 200 20.83 5.73 -25.02
N LYS A 201 20.24 5.54 -26.21
CA LYS A 201 20.93 5.15 -27.45
C LYS A 201 21.70 3.84 -27.32
N GLU A 202 21.21 2.96 -26.46
CA GLU A 202 21.76 1.63 -26.22
C GLU A 202 20.66 0.66 -25.79
N GLY A 203 20.88 -0.61 -26.06
CA GLY A 203 20.01 -1.74 -25.70
C GLY A 203 20.52 -3.01 -26.37
N ASP A 204 20.06 -4.17 -25.93
CA ASP A 204 20.38 -5.46 -26.55
C ASP A 204 19.24 -5.92 -27.49
N CYS A 205 19.13 -7.24 -27.71
CA CYS A 205 18.27 -7.78 -28.75
C CYS A 205 16.79 -7.49 -28.51
N GLU A 206 16.31 -7.63 -27.28
CA GLU A 206 14.92 -7.34 -26.93
C GLU A 206 14.60 -5.86 -27.04
N ASP A 207 15.48 -4.99 -26.53
CA ASP A 207 15.25 -3.54 -26.53
C ASP A 207 15.12 -3.01 -27.95
N MET A 208 16.03 -3.44 -28.83
CA MET A 208 16.01 -3.07 -30.24
C MET A 208 14.78 -3.66 -30.96
N ALA A 209 14.33 -4.86 -30.59
CA ALA A 209 13.14 -5.48 -31.15
C ALA A 209 11.84 -4.78 -30.69
N TYR A 210 11.70 -4.41 -29.42
CA TYR A 210 10.54 -3.66 -28.91
C TYR A 210 10.48 -2.24 -29.48
N LEU A 211 11.63 -1.58 -29.64
CA LEU A 211 11.71 -0.30 -30.34
C LEU A 211 11.27 -0.44 -31.80
N ALA A 212 11.79 -1.44 -32.52
CA ALA A 212 11.40 -1.71 -33.90
C ALA A 212 9.90 -1.99 -34.01
N ALA A 213 9.37 -2.89 -33.18
CA ALA A 213 7.94 -3.23 -33.18
C ALA A 213 7.06 -2.02 -32.88
N SER A 214 7.46 -1.14 -31.95
CA SER A 214 6.71 0.08 -31.64
C SER A 214 6.70 1.06 -32.81
N ILE A 215 7.84 1.26 -33.48
CA ILE A 215 7.95 2.12 -34.67
C ILE A 215 7.11 1.55 -35.81
N LEU A 216 7.20 0.24 -36.05
CA LEU A 216 6.43 -0.45 -37.08
C LEU A 216 4.93 -0.37 -36.80
N GLN A 217 4.50 -0.64 -35.58
CA GLN A 217 3.09 -0.53 -35.18
C GLN A 217 2.58 0.90 -35.37
N ASN A 218 3.38 1.92 -35.04
CA ASN A 218 3.03 3.32 -35.27
C ASN A 218 2.98 3.68 -36.76
N TYR A 219 3.86 3.11 -37.59
CA TYR A 219 3.91 3.30 -39.04
C TYR A 219 2.70 2.66 -39.75
N PHE A 220 2.38 1.41 -39.42
CA PHE A 220 1.22 0.70 -39.97
C PHE A 220 -0.12 1.20 -39.41
N GLU A 221 -0.13 1.84 -38.24
CA GLU A 221 -1.35 2.40 -37.63
C GLU A 221 -2.46 1.34 -37.53
N ASP A 222 -3.68 1.64 -37.99
CA ASP A 222 -4.87 0.77 -37.92
C ASP A 222 -5.01 -0.18 -39.13
N ARG A 223 -3.92 -0.41 -39.87
CA ARG A 223 -3.91 -1.29 -41.04
C ARG A 223 -4.11 -2.75 -40.64
N LYS A 224 -5.32 -3.26 -40.90
CA LYS A 224 -5.76 -4.62 -40.54
C LYS A 224 -5.12 -5.74 -41.36
N ASP A 225 -4.49 -5.39 -42.47
CA ASP A 225 -3.75 -6.31 -43.33
C ASP A 225 -2.33 -6.59 -42.83
N TYR A 226 -1.84 -5.84 -41.84
CA TYR A 226 -0.53 -6.01 -41.23
C TYR A 226 -0.62 -6.22 -39.71
N GLU A 227 0.16 -7.17 -39.21
CA GLU A 227 0.30 -7.44 -37.78
C GLU A 227 1.78 -7.36 -37.40
N VAL A 228 2.10 -6.67 -36.31
CA VAL A 228 3.48 -6.52 -35.83
C VAL A 228 3.68 -7.33 -34.56
N TYR A 229 4.73 -8.14 -34.57
CA TYR A 229 5.14 -8.99 -33.46
C TYR A 229 6.59 -8.71 -33.07
N VAL A 230 6.88 -8.74 -31.77
CA VAL A 230 8.22 -9.08 -31.28
C VAL A 230 8.30 -10.60 -31.20
N LEU A 231 9.18 -11.19 -32.00
CA LEU A 231 9.51 -12.61 -31.98
C LEU A 231 10.75 -12.82 -31.11
N GLN A 232 10.57 -13.47 -29.97
CA GLN A 232 11.66 -13.90 -29.10
C GLN A 232 11.83 -15.42 -29.25
N VAL A 233 13.05 -15.87 -29.55
CA VAL A 233 13.33 -17.30 -29.72
C VAL A 233 14.42 -17.73 -28.75
N LEU A 234 14.23 -18.90 -28.15
CA LEU A 234 15.24 -19.57 -27.35
C LEU A 234 15.69 -20.86 -28.04
N TRP A 235 17.00 -21.07 -28.10
CA TRP A 235 17.60 -22.30 -28.61
C TRP A 235 18.85 -22.63 -27.81
N GLY A 236 19.01 -23.89 -27.40
CA GLY A 236 20.07 -24.24 -26.44
C GLY A 236 20.05 -23.30 -25.22
N GLU A 237 21.21 -22.73 -24.85
CA GLU A 237 21.32 -21.77 -23.74
C GLU A 237 21.30 -20.30 -24.21
N GLU A 238 20.99 -20.06 -25.49
CA GLU A 238 20.98 -18.75 -26.12
C GLU A 238 19.54 -18.29 -26.38
N GLY A 239 19.40 -16.98 -26.58
CA GLY A 239 18.14 -16.35 -26.95
C GLY A 239 18.39 -15.12 -27.80
N HIS A 240 17.39 -14.76 -28.61
CA HIS A 240 17.44 -13.57 -29.45
C HIS A 240 16.04 -13.08 -29.78
N ALA A 241 15.92 -11.79 -30.09
CA ALA A 241 14.67 -11.14 -30.41
C ALA A 241 14.76 -10.30 -31.68
N ALA A 242 13.68 -10.29 -32.46
CA ALA A 242 13.51 -9.45 -33.64
C ALA A 242 12.06 -8.98 -33.77
N ALA A 243 11.82 -7.92 -34.54
CA ALA A 243 10.47 -7.55 -34.95
C ALA A 243 10.08 -8.30 -36.23
N VAL A 244 8.82 -8.70 -36.32
CA VAL A 244 8.24 -9.39 -37.48
C VAL A 244 6.97 -8.65 -37.87
N VAL A 245 6.86 -8.27 -39.13
CA VAL A 245 5.63 -7.79 -39.73
C VAL A 245 5.03 -8.92 -40.54
N ARG A 246 3.82 -9.33 -40.22
CA ARG A 246 3.04 -10.31 -40.97
C ARG A 246 2.01 -9.58 -41.81
N HIS A 247 1.88 -9.96 -43.07
CA HIS A 247 0.78 -9.55 -43.93
C HIS A 247 -0.24 -10.69 -44.06
N ILE A 248 -1.52 -10.35 -44.18
CA ILE A 248 -2.66 -11.31 -44.17
C ILE A 248 -2.60 -12.41 -45.26
N ASN A 249 -1.76 -12.25 -46.29
CA ASN A 249 -1.56 -13.25 -47.34
C ASN A 249 -0.50 -14.33 -47.02
N GLY A 250 -0.07 -14.46 -45.76
CA GLY A 250 0.92 -15.45 -45.33
C GLY A 250 2.38 -15.07 -45.63
N THR A 251 2.64 -13.79 -45.94
CA THR A 251 4.00 -13.28 -46.14
C THR A 251 4.45 -12.43 -44.96
N ILE A 252 5.75 -12.47 -44.65
CA ILE A 252 6.35 -11.74 -43.54
C ILE A 252 7.57 -10.94 -43.98
N ALA A 253 7.89 -9.93 -43.18
CA ALA A 253 9.16 -9.23 -43.17
C ALA A 253 9.73 -9.23 -41.74
N ILE A 254 10.95 -9.72 -41.57
CA ILE A 254 11.70 -9.69 -40.32
C ILE A 254 12.59 -8.45 -40.31
N ILE A 255 12.56 -7.70 -39.22
CA ILE A 255 13.41 -6.55 -38.93
C ILE A 255 14.19 -6.86 -37.65
N ASP A 256 15.47 -7.17 -37.80
CA ASP A 256 16.37 -7.59 -36.71
C ASP A 256 17.60 -6.67 -36.64
N PRO A 257 17.46 -5.48 -36.01
CA PRO A 257 18.54 -4.51 -35.91
C PRO A 257 19.76 -5.02 -35.14
N ALA A 258 19.56 -5.82 -34.09
CA ALA A 258 20.62 -6.38 -33.26
C ALA A 258 21.48 -7.38 -34.06
N GLY A 259 20.83 -8.26 -34.82
CA GLY A 259 21.47 -9.18 -35.75
C GLY A 259 21.97 -8.54 -37.03
N LYS A 260 21.60 -7.27 -37.30
CA LYS A 260 21.77 -6.60 -38.59
C LYS A 260 21.16 -7.38 -39.76
N TYR A 261 20.04 -8.06 -39.49
CA TYR A 261 19.29 -8.84 -40.47
C TYR A 261 17.98 -8.14 -40.81
N PHE A 262 17.59 -8.17 -42.09
CA PHE A 262 16.23 -7.83 -42.50
C PHE A 262 15.80 -8.68 -43.70
N THR A 263 14.50 -8.93 -43.84
CA THR A 263 13.96 -9.60 -45.02
C THR A 263 14.00 -8.66 -46.21
N GLY A 264 14.89 -8.90 -47.16
CA GLY A 264 14.94 -8.05 -48.35
C GLY A 264 16.21 -8.18 -49.16
N ARG A 265 16.49 -7.13 -49.93
CA ARG A 265 17.73 -6.95 -50.70
C ARG A 265 18.16 -5.49 -50.55
N VAL A 266 19.41 -5.20 -50.90
CA VAL A 266 20.04 -3.87 -50.91
C VAL A 266 19.01 -2.73 -50.98
N THR A 267 18.93 -1.93 -49.92
CA THR A 267 18.05 -0.75 -49.74
C THR A 267 16.54 -0.95 -49.64
N GLU A 268 16.05 -2.19 -49.63
CA GLU A 268 14.61 -2.46 -49.64
C GLU A 268 14.23 -3.70 -48.83
N VAL A 269 13.29 -3.53 -47.89
CA VAL A 269 12.62 -4.63 -47.20
C VAL A 269 11.54 -5.22 -48.11
N MET A 270 11.43 -6.54 -48.13
CA MET A 270 10.47 -7.29 -48.93
C MET A 270 9.64 -8.20 -48.04
N PHE A 271 8.43 -8.53 -48.48
CA PHE A 271 7.62 -9.56 -47.84
C PHE A 271 7.82 -10.89 -48.57
N LYS A 272 8.05 -11.97 -47.82
CA LYS A 272 8.27 -13.32 -48.35
C LYS A 272 7.43 -14.35 -47.62
N PRO A 273 7.12 -15.52 -48.22
CA PRO A 273 6.37 -16.56 -47.54
C PRO A 273 6.97 -16.88 -46.16
N ALA A 274 6.10 -16.98 -45.14
CA ALA A 274 6.52 -17.12 -43.74
C ALA A 274 7.52 -18.28 -43.54
N LYS A 275 7.22 -19.43 -44.16
CA LYS A 275 8.08 -20.61 -44.14
C LYS A 275 9.51 -20.33 -44.60
N ASP A 276 9.67 -19.74 -45.77
CA ASP A 276 10.99 -19.52 -46.37
C ASP A 276 11.82 -18.52 -45.58
N GLU A 277 11.15 -17.51 -45.03
CA GLU A 277 11.83 -16.43 -44.33
C GLU A 277 12.19 -16.79 -42.89
N ILE A 278 11.32 -17.49 -42.17
CA ILE A 278 11.63 -18.02 -40.83
C ILE A 278 12.80 -19.01 -40.92
N LEU A 279 12.79 -19.94 -41.86
CA LEU A 279 13.89 -20.89 -42.01
C LEU A 279 15.21 -20.20 -42.37
N ARG A 280 15.17 -19.12 -43.16
CA ARG A 280 16.35 -18.32 -43.45
C ARG A 280 16.89 -17.60 -42.21
N TRP A 281 16.02 -16.94 -41.46
CA TRP A 281 16.41 -16.23 -40.24
C TRP A 281 16.90 -17.18 -39.14
N PHE A 282 16.23 -18.33 -38.97
CA PHE A 282 16.71 -19.38 -38.07
C PHE A 282 18.07 -19.92 -38.50
N GLY A 283 18.27 -20.16 -39.81
CA GLY A 283 19.57 -20.53 -40.35
C GLY A 283 20.67 -19.48 -40.10
N TYR A 284 20.34 -18.19 -40.15
CA TYR A 284 21.26 -17.10 -39.82
C TYR A 284 21.77 -17.19 -38.37
N TRP A 285 20.91 -17.60 -37.44
CA TRP A 285 21.24 -17.80 -36.02
C TRP A 285 21.69 -19.23 -35.67
N GLY A 286 21.74 -20.15 -36.64
CA GLY A 286 22.08 -21.56 -36.40
C GLY A 286 20.97 -22.36 -35.67
N ILE A 287 19.74 -21.86 -35.70
CA ILE A 287 18.56 -22.51 -35.11
C ILE A 287 18.06 -23.62 -36.05
N ASN A 288 17.72 -24.76 -35.47
CA ASN A 288 17.20 -25.93 -36.17
C ASN A 288 16.33 -26.80 -35.23
N GLU A 289 15.67 -27.83 -35.77
CA GLU A 289 14.75 -28.69 -35.01
C GLU A 289 15.36 -29.34 -33.76
N THR A 290 16.68 -29.52 -33.72
CA THR A 290 17.34 -30.20 -32.60
C THR A 290 17.71 -29.28 -31.45
N ASN A 291 17.83 -27.97 -31.69
CA ASN A 291 18.23 -27.00 -30.67
C ASN A 291 17.16 -25.96 -30.34
N PHE A 292 16.13 -25.81 -31.17
CA PHE A 292 14.98 -24.97 -30.89
C PHE A 292 14.31 -25.41 -29.58
N LYS A 293 14.04 -24.46 -28.69
CA LYS A 293 13.31 -24.73 -27.44
C LYS A 293 11.90 -24.15 -27.50
N ARG A 294 11.78 -22.84 -27.75
CA ARG A 294 10.50 -22.14 -27.81
C ARG A 294 10.61 -20.81 -28.55
N ALA A 295 9.48 -20.34 -29.04
CA ALA A 295 9.30 -18.98 -29.51
C ALA A 295 8.12 -18.31 -28.79
N ARG A 296 8.26 -17.01 -28.50
CA ARG A 296 7.19 -16.14 -27.99
C ARG A 296 6.96 -15.03 -28.99
N PHE A 297 5.70 -14.84 -29.37
CA PHE A 297 5.23 -13.73 -30.17
C PHE A 297 4.51 -12.75 -29.27
N THR A 298 4.91 -11.49 -29.29
CA THR A 298 4.27 -10.41 -28.52
C THR A 298 3.77 -9.35 -29.47
N SER A 299 2.48 -9.01 -29.41
CA SER A 299 1.85 -7.93 -30.17
C SER A 299 1.09 -7.00 -29.22
N ILE A 300 0.59 -5.87 -29.73
CA ILE A 300 -0.30 -5.01 -28.94
C ILE A 300 -1.61 -5.71 -28.52
N LEU A 301 -2.03 -6.74 -29.27
CA LEU A 301 -3.27 -7.49 -29.02
C LEU A 301 -3.10 -8.57 -27.95
N GLY A 302 -1.90 -9.15 -27.85
CA GLY A 302 -1.63 -10.25 -26.94
C GLY A 302 -0.36 -11.00 -27.27
N GLU A 303 -0.24 -12.18 -26.66
CA GLU A 303 0.95 -13.02 -26.74
C GLU A 303 0.58 -14.43 -27.18
N ALA A 304 1.47 -15.06 -27.94
CA ALA A 304 1.36 -16.44 -28.38
C ALA A 304 2.71 -17.16 -28.21
N TYR A 305 2.66 -18.48 -28.07
CA TYR A 305 3.83 -19.33 -27.87
C TYR A 305 3.84 -20.47 -28.88
N ALA A 306 5.03 -20.83 -29.33
CA ALA A 306 5.26 -21.96 -30.22
C ALA A 306 6.42 -22.82 -29.70
N GLU A 307 6.19 -24.13 -29.65
CA GLU A 307 7.13 -25.13 -29.10
C GLU A 307 7.82 -25.95 -30.21
N SER A 308 7.58 -25.61 -31.49
CA SER A 308 8.33 -26.16 -32.63
C SER A 308 8.47 -25.12 -33.76
N ILE A 309 9.39 -25.38 -34.69
CA ILE A 309 9.58 -24.52 -35.87
C ILE A 309 8.33 -24.55 -36.77
N GLU A 310 7.67 -25.70 -36.92
CA GLU A 310 6.42 -25.79 -37.68
C GLU A 310 5.29 -24.98 -37.03
N ALA A 311 5.22 -24.94 -35.71
CA ALA A 311 4.26 -24.10 -34.99
C ALA A 311 4.55 -22.60 -35.18
N VAL A 312 5.83 -22.19 -35.23
CA VAL A 312 6.22 -20.82 -35.58
C VAL A 312 5.76 -20.46 -37.00
N ILE A 313 6.01 -21.35 -37.95
CA ILE A 313 5.63 -21.14 -39.36
C ILE A 313 4.11 -21.09 -39.49
N GLY A 314 3.38 -22.04 -38.89
CA GLY A 314 1.92 -22.11 -38.96
C GLY A 314 1.21 -20.98 -38.20
N PHE A 315 1.88 -20.31 -37.26
CA PHE A 315 1.35 -19.10 -36.64
C PHE A 315 1.42 -17.88 -37.60
N LEU A 316 2.43 -17.83 -38.47
CA LEU A 316 2.70 -16.70 -39.34
C LEU A 316 2.13 -16.84 -40.77
N ASP A 317 1.81 -18.07 -41.19
CA ASP A 317 1.10 -18.39 -42.44
C ASP A 317 -0.40 -18.07 -42.29
#